data_AF-A0A959XKH3-F1
#
_entry.id   AF-A0A959XKH3-F1
#
_cell.length_a   1.000
_cell.length_b   1.000
_cell.length_c   1.000
_cell.angle_alpha   90.00
_cell.angle_beta   90.00
_cell.angle_gamma   90.00
#
_symmetry.space_group_name_H-M   'P 1'
#
loop_
_entity.id
_entity.type
_entity.pdbx_description
1 polymer ?
#
loop_
_entity_poly.entity_id
_entity_poly.type
_entity_poly.pdbx_seq_one_letter_code
_entity_poly.pdbx_strand_id
1 'polypeptide(L)'
;ARRYYTPAQRVAMLVRDRGCRAEGCDRTTGLHAHHKQRWVDGGKTDLADGISLCHWHHNRAHDTRYQTTYHPNGDVTFHMRT
;
A
#
# COMPACT_ATOMS: atom_id res chain seq x y z
N ALA A 1 14.27 9.70 0.16
CA ALA A 1 12.82 9.49 0.01
C ALA A 1 12.02 10.62 0.64
N ARG A 2 10.74 10.77 0.30
CA ARG A 2 9.79 11.73 0.92
C ARG A 2 8.64 10.97 1.57
N ARG A 3 8.16 11.47 2.71
CA ARG A 3 7.03 10.87 3.44
C ARG A 3 5.74 10.81 2.62
N TYR A 4 5.49 11.81 1.76
CA TYR A 4 4.25 11.91 0.99
C TYR A 4 4.51 11.82 -0.51
N TYR A 5 3.67 11.05 -1.19
CA TYR A 5 3.57 11.03 -2.65
C TYR A 5 2.99 12.36 -3.17
N THR A 6 3.42 12.78 -4.35
CA THR A 6 2.85 13.96 -5.01
C THR A 6 1.40 13.70 -5.45
N PRO A 7 0.58 14.74 -5.69
CA PRO A 7 -0.76 14.57 -6.22
C PRO A 7 -0.81 13.73 -7.51
N ALA A 8 0.12 13.98 -8.45
CA ALA A 8 0.21 13.21 -9.69
C ALA A 8 0.54 11.73 -9.44
N GLN A 9 1.44 11.43 -8.51
CA GLN A 9 1.74 10.05 -8.14
C GLN A 9 0.53 9.36 -7.50
N ARG A 10 -0.20 10.04 -6.62
CA ARG A 10 -1.42 9.50 -6.01
C ARG A 10 -2.48 9.17 -7.08
N VAL A 11 -2.69 10.05 -8.06
CA VAL A 11 -3.60 9.79 -9.18
C VAL A 11 -3.14 8.58 -10.00
N ALA A 12 -1.86 8.51 -10.35
CA ALA A 12 -1.32 7.38 -11.11
C ALA A 12 -1.46 6.05 -10.35
N MET A 13 -1.27 6.04 -9.04
CA MET A 13 -1.53 4.87 -8.20
C MET A 13 -3.00 4.45 -8.23
N LEU A 14 -3.94 5.38 -8.11
CA LEU A 14 -5.38 5.07 -8.17
C LEU A 14 -5.78 4.47 -9.52
N VAL A 15 -5.26 5.01 -10.63
CA VAL A 15 -5.51 4.50 -11.99
C VAL A 15 -4.96 3.08 -12.17
N ARG A 16 -3.74 2.83 -11.66
CA ARG A 16 -3.10 1.52 -11.74
C ARG A 16 -3.81 0.48 -10.87
N ASP A 17 -4.09 0.85 -9.62
CA ASP A 17 -4.51 -0.09 -8.58
C ASP A 17 -6.01 -0.37 -8.61
N ARG A 18 -6.83 0.57 -9.14
CA ARG A 18 -8.29 0.48 -9.30
C ARG A 18 -9.08 0.14 -8.02
N GLY A 19 -8.43 0.20 -6.86
CA GLY A 19 -8.99 -0.25 -5.58
C GLY A 19 -7.91 -0.45 -4.53
N CYS A 20 -8.33 -0.88 -3.35
CA CYS A 20 -7.44 -1.41 -2.34
C CYS A 20 -6.79 -2.70 -2.88
N ARG A 21 -5.46 -2.78 -2.85
CA ARG A 21 -4.71 -3.94 -3.35
C ARG A 21 -4.58 -5.08 -2.34
N ALA A 22 -5.22 -4.97 -1.17
CA ALA A 22 -5.32 -6.10 -0.26
C ALA A 22 -6.14 -7.21 -0.92
N GLU A 23 -5.61 -8.43 -0.95
CA GLU A 23 -6.26 -9.57 -1.59
C GLU A 23 -7.66 -9.79 -1.02
N GLY A 24 -8.64 -9.91 -1.92
CA GLY A 24 -10.07 -10.06 -1.56
C GLY A 24 -10.78 -8.78 -1.11
N CYS A 25 -10.12 -7.61 -1.12
CA CYS A 25 -10.78 -6.34 -0.79
C CYS A 25 -11.39 -5.68 -2.02
N ASP A 26 -12.65 -5.27 -1.92
CA ASP A 26 -13.44 -4.62 -2.98
C ASP A 26 -13.51 -3.08 -2.85
N ARG A 27 -12.82 -2.51 -1.86
CA ARG A 27 -12.92 -1.08 -1.56
C ARG A 27 -12.26 -0.24 -2.65
N THR A 28 -13.04 0.65 -3.27
CA THR A 28 -12.58 1.56 -4.34
C THR A 28 -12.40 3.02 -3.91
N THR A 29 -12.90 3.40 -2.73
CA THR A 29 -12.86 4.77 -2.20
C THR A 29 -12.22 4.84 -0.82
N GLY A 30 -11.73 6.03 -0.43
CA GLY A 30 -11.02 6.21 0.84
C GLY A 30 -9.68 5.48 0.86
N LEU A 31 -8.96 5.52 -0.27
CA LEU A 31 -7.67 4.87 -0.45
C LEU A 31 -6.52 5.79 -0.06
N HIS A 32 -5.50 5.21 0.54
CA HIS A 32 -4.26 5.85 0.94
C HIS A 32 -3.11 5.28 0.13
N ALA A 33 -2.16 6.14 -0.24
CA ALA A 33 -0.89 5.72 -0.81
C ALA A 33 0.02 5.21 0.31
N HIS A 34 0.38 3.94 0.25
CA HIS A 34 1.26 3.25 1.18
C HIS A 34 2.60 2.93 0.51
N HIS A 35 3.70 3.10 1.24
CA HIS A 35 5.01 2.64 0.77
C HIS A 35 5.20 1.16 1.10
N LYS A 36 5.60 0.33 0.12
CA LYS A 36 5.84 -1.10 0.34
C LYS A 36 7.01 -1.33 1.29
N GLN A 37 8.13 -0.64 1.05
CA GLN A 37 9.19 -0.45 2.03
C GLN A 37 8.93 0.85 2.80
N ARG A 38 8.97 0.82 4.14
CA ARG A 38 8.66 2.02 4.94
C ARG A 38 9.60 3.16 4.53
N TRP A 39 9.04 4.36 4.37
CA TRP A 39 9.81 5.55 3.97
C TRP A 39 10.97 5.86 4.94
N VAL A 40 10.76 5.60 6.24
CA VAL A 40 11.79 5.76 7.29
C VAL A 40 12.95 4.79 7.14
N ASP A 41 12.72 3.64 6.50
CA ASP A 41 13.75 2.63 6.21
C ASP A 41 14.33 2.78 4.80
N GLY A 42 14.12 3.94 4.16
CA GLY A 42 14.66 4.24 2.82
C GLY A 42 13.75 3.87 1.65
N GLY A 43 12.51 3.44 1.87
CA GLY A 43 11.54 3.21 0.80
C GLY A 43 11.32 4.42 -0.08
N LYS A 44 11.22 4.23 -1.40
CA LYS A 44 11.21 5.30 -2.40
C LYS A 44 9.82 5.90 -2.54
N THR A 45 9.77 7.20 -2.84
CA THR A 45 8.52 7.88 -3.19
C THR A 45 8.33 7.85 -4.69
N ASP A 46 8.11 6.66 -5.23
CA ASP A 46 7.84 6.42 -6.64
C ASP A 46 6.68 5.43 -6.82
N LEU A 47 6.21 5.28 -8.06
CA LEU A 47 5.06 4.41 -8.32
C LEU A 47 5.38 2.94 -8.03
N ALA A 48 6.60 2.48 -8.24
CA ALA A 48 6.95 1.07 -8.06
C ALA A 48 6.89 0.66 -6.57
N ASP A 49 7.26 1.57 -5.67
CA ASP A 49 7.22 1.35 -4.22
C ASP A 49 5.89 1.80 -3.58
N GLY A 50 4.98 2.40 -4.34
CA GLY A 50 3.64 2.78 -3.88
C GLY A 50 2.60 1.68 -4.09
N ILE A 51 1.66 1.54 -3.15
CA ILE A 51 0.46 0.70 -3.26
C ILE A 51 -0.77 1.40 -2.64
N SER A 52 -1.94 1.24 -3.24
CA SER A 52 -3.20 1.81 -2.74
C SER A 52 -3.87 0.86 -1.74
N LEU A 53 -4.13 1.33 -0.52
CA LEU A 53 -4.81 0.57 0.54
C LEU A 53 -5.94 1.38 1.17
N CYS A 54 -7.05 0.74 1.53
CA CYS A 54 -8.08 1.38 2.35
C CYS A 54 -7.56 1.63 3.78
N HIS A 55 -8.25 2.44 4.59
CA HIS A 55 -7.78 2.76 5.93
C HIS A 55 -7.55 1.52 6.82
N TRP A 56 -8.39 0.48 6.70
CA TRP A 56 -8.24 -0.78 7.46
C TRP A 56 -6.94 -1.50 7.11
N HIS A 57 -6.70 -1.74 5.82
CA HIS A 57 -5.51 -2.46 5.36
C HIS A 57 -4.25 -1.61 5.46
N HIS A 58 -4.36 -0.28 5.33
CA HIS A 58 -3.25 0.62 5.58
C HIS A 58 -2.78 0.54 7.04
N ASN A 59 -3.71 0.51 8.00
CA ASN A 59 -3.36 0.32 9.41
C ASN A 59 -2.75 -1.06 9.65
N ARG A 60 -3.30 -2.12 9.04
CA ARG A 60 -2.76 -3.48 9.15
C ARG A 60 -1.33 -3.59 8.62
N ALA A 61 -1.00 -2.85 7.56
CA ALA A 61 0.36 -2.81 7.01
C ALA A 61 1.40 -2.20 7.96
N HIS A 62 0.98 -1.33 8.89
CA HIS A 62 1.85 -0.75 9.92
C HIS A 62 1.82 -1.52 11.25
N ASP A 63 0.90 -2.46 11.41
CA ASP A 63 0.72 -3.24 12.64
C ASP A 63 1.76 -4.38 12.71
N THR A 64 2.61 -4.34 13.74
CA THR A 64 3.70 -5.31 13.93
C THR A 64 3.21 -6.73 14.17
N ARG A 65 1.93 -6.91 14.54
CA ARG A 65 1.30 -8.23 14.68
C ARG A 65 1.07 -8.93 13.34
N TYR A 66 1.15 -8.19 12.23
CA TYR A 66 0.97 -8.76 10.89
C TYR A 66 2.29 -8.78 10.12
N GLN A 67 2.46 -9.81 9.30
CA GLN A 67 3.44 -9.90 8.24
C GLN A 67 2.75 -9.57 6.92
N THR A 68 3.30 -8.60 6.21
CA THR A 68 2.83 -8.16 4.90
C THR A 68 3.59 -8.90 3.80
N THR A 69 2.87 -9.54 2.88
CA THR A 69 3.46 -10.22 1.72
C THR A 69 2.94 -9.58 0.44
N TYR A 70 3.85 -9.03 -0.37
CA TYR A 70 3.52 -8.46 -1.68
C TYR A 70 3.64 -9.51 -2.78
N HIS A 71 2.64 -9.59 -3.63
CA HIS A 71 2.54 -10.63 -4.66
C HIS A 71 2.93 -10.10 -6.05
N PRO A 72 3.36 -10.98 -6.98
CA PRO A 72 3.74 -10.57 -8.34
C PRO A 72 2.62 -9.92 -9.15
N ASN A 73 1.35 -10.26 -8.84
CA ASN A 73 0.18 -9.64 -9.45
C ASN A 73 -0.08 -8.21 -8.92
N GLY A 74 0.70 -7.74 -7.93
CA GLY A 74 0.59 -6.43 -7.31
C GLY A 74 -0.41 -6.34 -6.17
N ASP A 75 -0.99 -7.46 -5.74
CA ASP A 75 -1.80 -7.55 -4.52
C ASP A 75 -0.91 -7.69 -3.28
N VAL A 76 -1.52 -7.52 -2.11
CA VAL A 76 -0.89 -7.71 -0.81
C VAL A 76 -1.74 -8.57 0.10
N THR A 77 -1.10 -9.46 0.86
CA THR A 77 -1.73 -10.26 1.92
C THR A 77 -1.14 -9.91 3.27
N PHE A 78 -1.93 -10.13 4.32
CA PHE A 78 -1.54 -9.86 5.70
C PHE A 78 -1.78 -11.10 6.54
N HIS A 79 -0.70 -11.67 7.08
CA HIS A 79 -0.73 -12.86 7.92
C HIS A 79 -0.42 -12.48 9.36
N MET A 80 -1.16 -12.98 10.33
CA MET A 80 -0.81 -12.73 11.74
C MET A 80 0.49 -13.47 12.08
N ARG A 81 1.42 -12.78 12.73
CA ARG A 81 2.66 -13.36 13.24
C ARG A 81 2.32 -14.18 14.48
N THR A 82 2.55 -15.49 14.41
CA THR A 82 2.55 -16.40 15.55
C THR A 82 3.87 -16.34 16.31
#